data_AF-A0A925RKR9-F1
#
_entry.id   AF-A0A925RKR9-F1
#
_cell.length_a   1.000
_cell.length_b   1.000
_cell.length_c   1.000
_cell.angle_alpha   90.00
_cell.angle_beta   90.00
_cell.angle_gamma   90.00
#
_symmetry.space_group_name_H-M   'P 1'
#
loop_
_entity.id
_entity.type
_entity.pdbx_description
1 polymer ?
#
loop_
_entity_poly.entity_id
_entity_poly.type
_entity_poly.pdbx_seq_one_letter_code
_entity_poly.pdbx_strand_id
1 'polypeptide(L)'
;MPASNDLVTVSGRPGQLPIARMRSLYRVDDVGRRLDKLPQKEHEGLRSTYERMLEKGPERFQVKPSGLPVMAHLYDELPNFTEVLDDIRRQLALCEDSRDALEITPLLLLGPPGVGKTHFARELSV
;
A
#
# COMPACT_ATOMS: atom_id res chain seq x y z
N MET A 1 -9.60 -30.23 -2.41
CA MET A 1 -8.46 -29.70 -1.64
C MET A 1 -8.19 -28.30 -2.16
N PRO A 2 -8.73 -27.21 -1.56
CA PRO A 2 -8.32 -25.88 -1.99
C PRO A 2 -6.89 -25.64 -1.51
N ALA A 3 -6.03 -25.16 -2.39
CA ALA A 3 -4.66 -24.81 -2.04
C ALA A 3 -4.67 -23.62 -1.07
N SER A 4 -4.10 -23.79 0.12
CA SER A 4 -3.85 -22.68 1.06
C SER A 4 -2.84 -21.72 0.40
N ASN A 5 -3.33 -20.59 -0.09
CA ASN A 5 -2.50 -19.44 -0.50
C ASN A 5 -2.14 -18.61 0.75
N ASP A 6 -1.62 -19.27 1.78
CA ASP A 6 -1.16 -18.57 2.97
C ASP A 6 0.10 -17.78 2.62
N LEU A 7 -0.06 -16.46 2.51
CA LEU A 7 1.03 -15.51 2.35
C LEU A 7 1.91 -15.58 3.60
N VAL A 8 3.08 -16.20 3.47
CA VAL A 8 4.08 -16.24 4.54
C VAL A 8 4.79 -14.90 4.58
N THR A 9 4.45 -14.06 5.56
CA THR A 9 5.19 -12.82 5.83
C THR A 9 6.52 -13.17 6.51
N VAL A 10 7.65 -12.77 5.92
CA VAL A 10 8.93 -12.76 6.64
C VAL A 10 8.80 -11.72 7.74
N SER A 11 8.60 -12.17 8.97
CA SER A 11 8.34 -11.29 10.10
C SER A 11 9.43 -10.22 10.20
N GLY A 12 9.06 -8.96 9.97
CA GLY A 12 9.88 -7.82 10.39
C GLY A 12 10.28 -7.99 11.86
N ARG A 13 11.57 -7.78 12.16
CA ARG A 13 12.10 -7.96 13.52
C ARG A 13 11.28 -7.09 14.49
N PRO A 14 10.80 -7.63 15.63
CA PRO A 14 10.10 -6.83 16.62
C PRO A 14 10.99 -5.67 17.06
N GLY A 15 10.51 -4.43 16.88
CA GLY A 15 11.22 -3.21 17.27
C GLY A 15 11.85 -2.39 16.14
N GLN A 16 11.57 -2.66 14.85
CA GLN A 16 11.88 -1.66 13.82
C GLN A 16 10.91 -0.47 13.97
N LEU A 17 11.46 0.74 14.03
CA LEU A 17 10.69 1.98 13.97
C LEU A 17 10.21 2.17 12.52
N PRO A 18 8.98 2.66 12.26
CA PRO A 18 8.55 3.04 10.92
C PRO A 18 9.58 3.99 10.29
N ILE A 19 10.25 3.53 9.22
CA ILE A 19 11.30 4.33 8.59
C ILE A 19 10.65 5.17 7.50
N ALA A 20 10.49 6.46 7.80
CA ALA A 20 10.31 7.47 6.79
C ALA A 20 11.61 7.58 5.97
N ARG A 21 11.53 7.34 4.66
CA ARG A 21 12.68 7.51 3.77
C ARG A 21 12.29 8.12 2.44
N MET A 22 13.19 8.94 1.92
CA MET A 22 13.17 9.34 0.52
C MET A 22 13.49 8.11 -0.34
N ARG A 23 12.65 7.84 -1.32
CA ARG A 23 12.85 6.77 -2.30
C ARG A 23 12.79 7.33 -3.71
N SER A 24 13.78 6.93 -4.51
CA SER A 24 13.79 7.13 -5.94
C SER A 24 12.85 6.12 -6.62
N LEU A 25 11.77 6.59 -7.25
CA LEU A 25 10.80 5.74 -7.94
C LEU A 25 11.24 5.33 -9.36
N TYR A 26 12.02 6.19 -10.02
CA TYR A 26 12.49 5.99 -11.38
C TYR A 26 13.82 6.71 -11.58
N ARG A 27 14.57 6.33 -12.61
CA ARG A 27 15.81 7.03 -12.98
C ARG A 27 15.46 8.14 -13.97
N VAL A 28 15.83 9.36 -13.64
CA VAL A 28 15.56 10.56 -14.47
C VAL A 28 16.18 10.39 -15.87
N ASP A 29 17.38 9.81 -15.95
CA ASP A 29 18.08 9.56 -17.21
C ASP A 29 17.30 8.61 -18.14
N ASP A 30 16.68 7.58 -17.57
CA ASP A 30 15.89 6.62 -18.35
C ASP A 30 14.61 7.28 -18.90
N VAL A 31 14.00 8.19 -18.14
CA VAL A 31 12.82 8.96 -18.57
C VAL A 31 13.20 9.92 -19.69
N GLY A 32 14.29 10.69 -19.54
CA GLY A 32 14.77 11.60 -20.57
C GLY A 32 15.09 10.89 -21.88
N ARG A 33 15.84 9.78 -21.82
CA ARG A 33 16.15 8.96 -23.00
C ARG A 33 14.90 8.40 -23.70
N ARG A 34 13.85 8.05 -22.94
CA ARG A 34 12.59 7.56 -23.52
C ARG A 34 11.77 8.69 -24.13
N LEU A 35 11.81 9.87 -23.54
CA LEU A 35 11.18 11.08 -24.08
C LEU A 35 11.82 11.49 -25.42
N ASP A 36 13.14 11.50 -25.50
CA ASP A 36 13.88 11.85 -26.73
C ASP A 36 13.59 10.90 -27.90
N LYS A 37 13.32 9.62 -27.58
CA LYS A 37 13.00 8.58 -28.57
C LYS A 37 11.54 8.58 -28.99
N LEU A 38 10.69 9.41 -28.37
CA LEU A 38 9.26 9.38 -28.60
C LEU A 38 8.87 10.15 -29.87
N PRO A 39 8.18 9.53 -30.84
CA PRO A 39 7.70 10.21 -32.06
C PRO A 39 6.84 11.44 -31.75
N GLN A 40 7.04 12.54 -32.50
CA GLN A 40 6.39 13.82 -32.20
C GLN A 40 4.86 13.78 -32.32
N LYS A 41 4.31 13.07 -33.32
CA LYS A 41 2.91 13.20 -33.74
C LYS A 41 1.89 12.25 -33.12
N GLU A 42 2.30 11.19 -32.43
CA GLU A 42 1.36 10.11 -32.03
C GLU A 42 1.21 9.90 -30.52
N HIS A 43 2.01 10.58 -29.69
CA HIS A 43 2.10 10.27 -28.26
C HIS A 43 2.19 11.51 -27.34
N GLU A 44 1.38 12.55 -27.58
CA GLU A 44 1.33 13.73 -26.71
C GLU A 44 1.02 13.39 -25.23
N GLY A 45 0.14 12.41 -24.99
CA GLY A 45 -0.19 11.96 -23.62
C GLY A 45 1.00 11.32 -22.89
N LEU A 46 1.82 10.54 -23.60
CA LEU A 46 3.00 9.91 -23.00
C LEU A 46 4.13 10.94 -22.82
N ARG A 47 4.29 11.85 -23.80
CA ARG A 47 5.23 12.97 -23.73
C ARG A 47 4.98 13.84 -22.49
N SER A 48 3.75 14.34 -22.35
CA SER A 48 3.35 15.14 -21.19
C SER A 48 3.48 14.39 -19.87
N THR A 49 3.38 13.06 -19.87
CA THR A 49 3.64 12.25 -18.68
C THR A 49 5.13 12.21 -18.35
N TYR A 50 6.01 11.98 -19.32
CA TYR A 50 7.45 12.01 -19.10
C TYR A 50 7.96 13.40 -18.69
N GLU A 51 7.48 14.46 -19.32
CA GLU A 51 7.80 15.85 -18.92
C GLU A 51 7.40 16.10 -17.47
N ARG A 52 6.18 15.74 -17.06
CA ARG A 52 5.74 15.83 -15.66
C ARG A 52 6.58 14.96 -14.72
N MET A 53 7.07 13.80 -15.17
CA MET A 53 7.98 12.98 -14.37
C MET A 53 9.34 13.66 -14.18
N LEU A 54 9.87 14.32 -15.21
CA LEU A 54 11.12 15.07 -15.11
C LEU A 54 10.96 16.28 -14.18
N GLU A 55 9.88 17.06 -14.32
CA GLU A 55 9.56 18.21 -13.47
C GLU A 55 9.39 17.82 -12.00
N LYS A 56 8.63 16.75 -11.72
CA LYS A 56 8.39 16.29 -10.34
C LYS A 56 9.62 15.67 -9.68
N GLY A 57 10.60 15.21 -10.46
CA GLY A 57 11.76 14.48 -9.97
C GLY A 57 11.41 13.09 -9.42
N PRO A 58 12.42 12.22 -9.21
CA PRO A 58 12.21 10.80 -8.93
C PRO A 58 11.88 10.50 -7.47
N GLU A 59 12.17 11.46 -6.59
CA GLU A 59 12.19 11.28 -5.15
C GLU A 59 10.79 11.41 -4.55
N ARG A 60 10.38 10.42 -3.75
CA ARG A 60 9.12 10.44 -2.98
C ARG A 60 9.40 10.13 -1.52
N PHE A 61 8.75 10.90 -0.65
CA PHE A 61 8.72 10.60 0.76
C PHE A 61 7.72 9.47 1.00
N GLN A 62 8.21 8.34 1.48
CA GLN A 62 7.37 7.20 1.82
C GLN A 62 7.64 6.79 3.27
N VAL A 63 6.56 6.56 4.01
CA VAL A 63 6.60 5.91 5.32
C VAL A 63 6.10 4.49 5.11
N LYS A 64 6.93 3.50 5.45
CA LYS A 64 6.48 2.12 5.53
C LYS A 64 6.28 1.73 6.98
N PRO A 65 5.21 0.98 7.28
CA PRO A 65 5.17 0.27 8.55
C PRO A 65 6.38 -0.67 8.59
N SER A 66 7.00 -0.77 9.76
CA SER A 66 8.18 -1.59 10.02
C SER A 66 7.89 -3.09 10.12
N GLY A 67 6.62 -3.46 9.96
CA GLY A 67 6.10 -4.82 9.89
C GLY A 67 4.57 -4.76 9.88
N LEU A 68 3.91 -5.91 9.79
CA LEU A 68 2.48 -6.01 10.06
C LEU A 68 2.14 -5.40 11.44
N PRO A 69 1.15 -4.50 11.54
CA PRO A 69 0.71 -3.97 12.82
C PRO A 69 0.20 -5.10 13.74
N VAL A 70 0.22 -4.86 15.05
CA VAL A 70 -0.25 -5.84 16.04
C VAL A 70 -1.78 -5.90 15.98
N MET A 71 -2.33 -6.75 15.11
CA MET A 71 -3.78 -6.85 14.90
C MET A 71 -4.50 -7.81 15.86
N ALA A 72 -3.77 -8.59 16.67
CA ALA A 72 -4.36 -9.65 17.49
C ALA A 72 -5.50 -9.15 18.40
N HIS A 73 -5.31 -8.01 19.06
CA HIS A 73 -6.33 -7.39 19.90
C HIS A 73 -7.62 -7.05 19.13
N LEU A 74 -7.52 -6.66 17.86
CA LEU A 74 -8.69 -6.35 17.01
C LEU A 74 -9.55 -7.59 16.76
N TYR A 75 -8.94 -8.78 16.66
CA TYR A 75 -9.71 -10.02 16.51
C TYR A 75 -10.46 -10.39 17.79
N ASP A 76 -9.88 -10.10 18.96
CA ASP A 76 -10.51 -10.34 20.26
C ASP A 76 -11.66 -9.34 20.51
N GLU A 77 -11.46 -8.06 20.17
CA GLU A 77 -12.41 -6.98 20.42
C GLU A 77 -13.51 -6.89 19.35
N LEU A 78 -13.23 -7.31 18.12
CA LEU A 78 -14.11 -7.15 16.95
C LEU A 78 -14.37 -8.49 16.23
N PRO A 79 -14.88 -9.53 16.92
CA PRO A 79 -15.03 -10.87 16.33
C PRO A 79 -15.97 -10.89 15.11
N ASN A 80 -16.95 -9.98 15.07
CA ASN A 80 -17.88 -9.81 13.94
C ASN A 80 -17.19 -9.32 12.64
N PHE A 81 -15.94 -8.87 12.71
CA PHE A 81 -15.19 -8.30 11.60
C PHE A 81 -13.95 -9.13 11.22
N THR A 82 -13.84 -10.37 11.72
CA THR A 82 -12.72 -11.28 11.44
C THR A 82 -12.41 -11.38 9.95
N GLU A 83 -13.42 -11.57 9.09
CA GLU A 83 -13.22 -11.67 7.64
C GLU A 83 -12.62 -10.39 7.04
N VAL A 84 -13.08 -9.22 7.52
CA VAL A 84 -12.56 -7.91 7.06
C VAL A 84 -11.13 -7.70 7.57
N LEU A 85 -10.83 -8.10 8.81
CA LEU A 85 -9.48 -8.04 9.37
C LEU A 85 -8.51 -8.94 8.61
N ASP A 86 -8.96 -10.12 8.18
CA ASP A 86 -8.14 -11.02 7.36
C ASP A 86 -7.81 -10.42 6.00
N ASP A 87 -8.76 -9.74 5.35
CA ASP A 87 -8.51 -9.02 4.10
C ASP A 87 -7.50 -7.89 4.27
N ILE A 88 -7.65 -7.08 5.33
CA ILE A 88 -6.71 -6.01 5.65
C ILE A 88 -5.32 -6.60 5.90
N ARG A 89 -5.21 -7.65 6.73
CA ARG A 89 -3.94 -8.30 7.04
C ARG A 89 -3.23 -8.78 5.77
N ARG A 90 -3.96 -9.38 4.82
CA ARG A 90 -3.41 -9.78 3.51
C ARG A 90 -2.89 -8.58 2.71
N GLN A 91 -3.63 -7.47 2.67
CA GLN A 91 -3.18 -6.25 1.97
C GLN A 91 -1.92 -5.66 2.61
N LEU A 92 -1.88 -5.58 3.94
CA LEU A 92 -0.71 -5.08 4.67
C LEU A 92 0.53 -5.94 4.43
N ALA A 93 0.36 -7.26 4.39
CA ALA A 93 1.43 -8.22 4.10
C ALA A 93 2.03 -8.00 2.69
N LEU A 94 1.18 -7.76 1.69
CA LEU A 94 1.63 -7.45 0.32
C LEU A 94 2.38 -6.11 0.26
N CYS A 95 1.94 -5.11 1.01
CA CYS A 95 2.60 -3.80 1.08
C CYS A 95 3.95 -3.85 1.81
N GLU A 96 4.13 -4.76 2.77
CA GLU A 96 5.40 -4.97 3.47
C GLU A 96 6.49 -5.46 2.50
N ASP A 97 6.16 -6.46 1.66
CA ASP A 97 7.11 -7.07 0.72
C ASP A 97 7.31 -6.28 -0.58
N SER A 98 6.35 -5.40 -0.93
CA SER A 98 6.46 -4.53 -2.11
C SER A 98 7.42 -3.34 -1.91
N ARG A 99 7.76 -2.62 -2.99
CA ARG A 99 8.40 -1.29 -2.93
C ARG A 99 7.39 -0.15 -2.82
N ASP A 100 6.11 -0.43 -3.01
CA ASP A 100 5.02 0.55 -3.09
C ASP A 100 4.68 1.15 -1.73
N ALA A 101 4.05 2.33 -1.75
CA ALA A 101 3.49 2.94 -0.55
C ALA A 101 2.38 2.05 0.01
N LEU A 102 2.12 2.17 1.31
CA LEU A 102 0.96 1.52 1.91
C LEU A 102 -0.32 2.19 1.38
N GLU A 103 -1.05 1.50 0.51
CA GLU A 103 -2.38 1.90 0.04
C GLU A 103 -3.38 0.83 0.47
N ILE A 104 -4.20 1.15 1.47
CA ILE A 104 -5.33 0.29 1.85
C ILE A 104 -6.46 0.54 0.85
N THR A 105 -7.00 -0.53 0.28
CA THR A 105 -8.15 -0.41 -0.63
C THR A 105 -9.34 0.14 0.15
N PRO A 106 -10.06 1.17 -0.34
CA PRO A 106 -11.25 1.68 0.33
C PRO A 106 -12.28 0.56 0.62
N LEU A 107 -12.74 0.47 1.86
CA LEU A 107 -13.64 -0.59 2.34
C LEU A 107 -15.07 -0.07 2.52
N LEU A 108 -16.06 -0.81 1.99
CA LEU A 108 -17.48 -0.57 2.24
C LEU A 108 -18.01 -1.62 3.24
N LEU A 109 -18.30 -1.19 4.47
CA LEU A 109 -18.82 -2.07 5.50
C LEU A 109 -20.36 -2.16 5.41
N LEU A 110 -20.87 -3.33 5.02
CA LEU A 110 -22.30 -3.62 4.96
C LEU A 110 -22.75 -4.49 6.13
N GLY A 111 -23.90 -4.18 6.72
CA GLY A 111 -24.50 -5.01 7.77
C GLY A 111 -25.56 -4.30 8.61
N PRO A 112 -26.27 -5.02 9.48
CA PRO A 112 -27.35 -4.49 10.31
C PRO A 112 -26.94 -3.29 11.19
N PRO A 113 -27.88 -2.45 11.63
CA PRO A 113 -27.59 -1.40 12.61
C PRO A 113 -27.08 -2.02 13.92
N GLY A 114 -26.12 -1.36 14.58
CA GLY A 114 -25.57 -1.81 15.87
C GLY A 114 -24.46 -2.88 15.80
N VAL A 115 -24.13 -3.44 14.62
CA VAL A 115 -23.09 -4.49 14.49
C VAL A 115 -21.65 -4.03 14.81
N GLY A 116 -21.43 -2.72 14.98
CA GLY A 116 -20.12 -2.17 15.34
C GLY A 116 -19.31 -1.51 14.21
N LYS A 117 -19.90 -1.24 13.03
CA LYS A 117 -19.19 -0.64 11.88
C LYS A 117 -18.40 0.64 12.22
N THR A 118 -19.01 1.56 12.98
CA THR A 118 -18.36 2.80 13.40
C THR A 118 -17.26 2.56 14.41
N HIS A 119 -17.43 1.58 15.30
CA HIS A 119 -16.42 1.19 16.28
C HIS A 119 -15.20 0.59 15.57
N PHE A 120 -15.42 -0.37 14.66
CA PHE A 120 -14.39 -0.95 13.81
C PHE A 120 -13.58 0.12 13.06
N ALA A 121 -14.24 1.08 12.42
CA ALA A 121 -13.54 2.13 11.68
C ALA A 121 -12.64 3.01 12.57
N ARG A 122 -13.03 3.22 13.84
CA ARG A 122 -12.22 3.97 14.81
C ARG A 122 -11.00 3.18 15.24
N GLU A 123 -11.18 1.92 15.64
CA GLU A 123 -10.07 1.07 16.08
C GLU A 123 -9.04 0.83 14.98
N LEU A 124 -9.46 0.72 13.71
CA LEU A 124 -8.54 0.54 12.59
C LEU A 124 -7.73 1.79 12.23
N SER A 125 -8.19 2.98 12.62
CA SER A 125 -7.56 4.26 12.22
C SER A 125 -6.44 4.71 13.17
N VAL A 126 -6.19 3.95 14.24
CA VAL A 126 -5.18 4.24 15.29
C VAL A 126 -3.91 3.45 15.02
#